data_AF-W7CEP9-F1
#
_entry.id   AF-W7CEP9-F1
#
_cell.length_a   1.000
_cell.length_b   1.000
_cell.length_c   1.000
_cell.angle_alpha   90.00
_cell.angle_beta   90.00
_cell.angle_gamma   90.00
#
_symmetry.space_group_name_H-M   'P 1'
#
loop_
_entity.id
_entity.type
_entity.pdbx_description
1 polymer ?
#
loop_
_entity_poly.entity_id
_entity_poly.type
_entity_poly.pdbx_seq_one_letter_code
_entity_poly.pdbx_strand_id
1 'polypeptide(L)' 'MGSATMFKIVKNAYDAGRYTLTDMKLLVSTDKITYEQYKTITGIEYIVDEAGEE' A
#
# COMPACT_ATOMS: atom_id res chain seq x y z
N MET A 1 13.98 -7.08 1.46
CA MET A 1 13.76 -5.74 2.05
C MET A 1 13.21 -4.83 0.97
N GLY A 2 11.98 -4.35 1.12
CA GLY A 2 11.36 -3.44 0.15
C GLY A 2 12.28 -2.22 -0.08
N SER A 3 12.60 -1.95 -1.35
CA SER A 3 13.52 -0.88 -1.70
C SER A 3 12.97 0.46 -1.21
N ALA A 4 13.74 1.20 -0.41
CA ALA A 4 13.38 2.53 0.08
C ALA A 4 13.00 3.51 -1.06
N THR A 5 13.44 3.21 -2.29
CA THR A 5 13.05 3.91 -3.51
C THR A 5 11.58 3.69 -3.87
N MET A 6 11.07 2.46 -3.76
CA MET A 6 9.68 2.13 -4.08
C MET A 6 8.72 2.86 -3.14
N PHE A 7 9.04 2.85 -1.84
CA PHE A 7 8.25 3.58 -0.83
C PHE A 7 8.10 5.07 -1.18
N LYS A 8 9.18 5.75 -1.58
CA LYS A 8 9.14 7.17 -1.96
C LYS A 8 8.29 7.41 -3.20
N ILE A 9 8.40 6.55 -4.21
CA ILE A 9 7.62 6.65 -5.45
C ILE A 9 6.13 6.50 -5.13
N VAL A 10 5.78 5.46 -4.36
CA VAL A 10 4.40 5.16 -4.00
C VAL A 10 3.80 6.27 -3.14
N LYS A 11 4.55 6.77 -2.14
CA LYS A 11 4.14 7.91 -1.33
C LYS A 11 3.84 9.15 -2.19
N ASN A 12 4.77 9.53 -3.07
CA ASN A 12 4.57 10.69 -3.95
C ASN A 12 3.38 10.51 -4.90
N ALA A 13 3.17 9.29 -5.41
CA ALA A 13 2.04 9.00 -6.29
C ALA A 13 0.69 9.06 -5.55
N TYR A 14 0.62 8.57 -4.31
CA TYR A 14 -0.56 8.68 -3.47
C TYR A 14 -0.85 10.13 -3.08
N ASP A 15 0.16 10.88 -2.65
CA ASP A 15 0.06 12.31 -2.31
C ASP A 15 -0.39 13.16 -3.51
N ALA A 16 0.09 12.82 -4.72
CA ALA A 16 -0.34 13.43 -5.97
C ALA A 16 -1.74 12.97 -6.44
N GLY A 17 -2.44 12.12 -5.68
CA GLY A 17 -3.76 11.60 -6.04
C GLY A 17 -3.77 10.63 -7.21
N ARG A 18 -2.61 10.09 -7.62
CA ARG A 18 -2.49 9.09 -8.70
C ARG A 18 -2.83 7.68 -8.25
N TYR A 19 -2.72 7.40 -6.95
CA TYR A 19 -3.13 6.15 -6.36
C TYR A 19 -4.30 6.35 -5.41
N THR A 20 -5.31 5.52 -5.59
CA THR A 20 -6.43 5.39 -4.66
C THR A 20 -6.08 4.38 -3.56
N LEU A 21 -6.91 4.30 -2.52
CA LEU A 21 -6.76 3.27 -1.49
C LEU A 21 -6.77 1.86 -2.08
N THR A 22 -7.58 1.60 -3.11
CA THR A 22 -7.62 0.30 -3.79
C THR A 22 -6.29 -0.03 -4.46
N ASP A 23 -5.66 0.94 -5.13
CA ASP A 23 -4.34 0.76 -5.74
C ASP A 23 -3.27 0.51 -4.67
N MET A 24 -3.38 1.19 -3.52
CA MET A 24 -2.51 0.96 -2.37
C MET A 24 -2.65 -0.47 -1.83
N LYS A 25 -3.86 -1.01 -1.76
CA LYS A 25 -4.08 -2.41 -1.35
C LYS A 25 -3.47 -3.40 -2.35
N LEU A 26 -3.63 -3.15 -3.65
CA LEU A 26 -2.99 -3.95 -4.71
C LEU A 26 -1.47 -3.95 -4.60
N LEU A 27 -0.86 -2.81 -4.28
CA LEU A 27 0.59 -2.71 -4.09
C LEU A 27 1.09 -3.49 -2.87
N VAL A 28 0.27 -3.59 -1.82
CA VAL A 28 0.53 -4.49 -0.70
C VAL A 28 0.40 -5.96 -1.11
N SER A 29 -0.69 -6.33 -1.78
CA SER A 29 -0.91 -7.70 -2.27
C SER A 29 0.13 -8.20 -3.28
N THR A 30 0.80 -7.28 -3.98
CA THR A 30 1.86 -7.61 -4.95
C THR A 30 3.27 -7.49 -4.38
N ASP A 31 3.39 -7.40 -3.04
CA ASP A 31 4.66 -7.27 -2.31
C ASP A 31 5.51 -6.06 -2.75
N LYS A 32 4.88 -5.03 -3.34
CA LYS A 32 5.56 -3.79 -3.74
C LYS A 32 5.83 -2.88 -2.55
N ILE A 33 4.91 -2.89 -1.59
CA ILE A 33 5.02 -2.19 -0.31
C ILE A 33 4.56 -3.11 0.82
N THR A 34 5.06 -2.91 2.04
CA THR A 34 4.61 -3.68 3.22
C THR A 34 3.36 -3.06 3.85
N TYR A 35 2.67 -3.80 4.72
CA TYR A 35 1.56 -3.29 5.53
C TYR A 35 1.93 -2.04 6.33
N GLU A 36 3.15 -2.00 6.88
CA GLU A 36 3.66 -0.84 7.62
C GLU A 36 3.83 0.38 6.71
N GLN A 37 4.32 0.17 5.48
CA GLN A 37 4.46 1.23 4.50
C GLN A 37 3.10 1.75 4.03
N TYR A 38 2.14 0.86 3.78
CA TYR A 38 0.76 1.24 3.49
C TYR A 38 0.16 2.12 4.60
N LYS A 39 0.31 1.69 5.86
CA LYS A 39 -0.18 2.46 7.02
C LYS A 39 0.51 3.82 7.11
N THR A 40 1.80 3.88 6.79
CA THR A 40 2.57 5.13 6.79
C THR A 40 2.14 6.09 5.68
N ILE A 41 1.79 5.58 4.49
CA ILE A 41 1.40 6.40 3.33
C ILE A 41 -0.05 6.87 3.44
N THR A 42 -0.96 5.95 3.77
CA THR A 42 -2.41 6.21 3.75
C THR A 42 -2.93 6.72 5.10
N GLY A 43 -2.22 6.46 6.19
CA GLY A 43 -2.69 6.69 7.56
C GLY A 43 -3.75 5.67 8.02
N ILE A 44 -4.10 4.71 7.16
CA ILE A 44 -5.15 3.73 7.43
C ILE A 44 -4.50 2.40 7.78
N GLU A 45 -5.05 1.72 8.79
CA GLU A 45 -4.61 0.37 9.12
C GLU A 45 -5.02 -0.59 8.00
N TYR A 46 -4.07 -1.37 7.47
CA TYR A 46 -4.38 -2.35 6.45
C TYR A 46 -5.11 -3.53 7.11
N ILE A 47 -6.44 -3.50 7.06
CA ILE A 47 -7.27 -4.63 7.45
C ILE A 47 -7.31 -5.55 6.23
N VAL A 48 -6.60 -6.69 6.32
CA VAL A 48 -6.90 -7.85 5.48
C VAL A 48 -8.27 -8.31 5.96
N ASP A 49 -9.33 -7.82 5.33
CA ASP A 49 -10.61 -8.51 5.45
C ASP A 49 -10.35 -9.85 4.73
N GLU A 50 -10.27 -10.93 5.51
CA GLU A 50 -10.22 -12.32 5.02
C GLU A 50 -11.52 -12.60 4.26
N ALA A 51 -11.66 -12.02 3.07
CA ALA A 51 -12.73 -12.35 2.16
C ALA A 51 -12.38 -13.68 1.49
N GLY A 52 -12.71 -14.76 2.21
CA GLY A 52 -13.09 -16.05 1.64
C GLY A 52 -11.97 -17.04 1.35
N GLU A 53 -11.50 -17.73 2.39
CA GLU A 53 -11.44 -19.20 2.28
C GLU A 53 -12.90 -19.71 2.27
N GLU A 54 -13.48 -19.94 1.10
CA GLU A 54 -14.59 -20.87 0.88
C GLU A 54 -14.31 -21.75 -0.34
#